data_AF-A0AA38U917-F1
#
_entry.id   AF-A0AA38U917-F1
#
_cell.length_a   1.000
_cell.length_b   1.000
_cell.length_c   1.000
_cell.angle_alpha   90.00
_cell.angle_beta   90.00
_cell.angle_gamma   90.00
#
_symmetry.space_group_name_H-M   'P 1'
#
loop_
_entity.id
_entity.type
_entity.pdbx_description
1 polymer ?
#
loop_
_entity_poly.entity_id
_entity_poly.type
_entity_poly.pdbx_seq_one_letter_code
_entity_poly.pdbx_strand_id
1 'polypeptide(L)'
;MENGNREIGYPGSRHVDMKRSFKLGLHGLLTTCSKEEFCKAFPKFSQTEQERLHRLYIQVIVSLHQNIEDEFEVLCEETKVGNVLDTVEELVEEQSLDPLYPDKTNLKDVAQVLSTLKKNEIQNLTSMLEKSEAQNKVLRSRVEGLRKETQNALEKIEKTGGMLNDGRRND
;
A
#
# COMPACT_ATOMS: atom_id res chain seq x y z
N MET A 1 17.44 26.99 25.38
CA MET A 1 16.82 25.98 24.49
C MET A 1 15.62 26.66 23.88
N GLU A 2 15.79 27.17 22.66
CA GLU A 2 14.72 27.86 21.93
C GLU A 2 13.61 26.87 21.61
N ASN A 3 12.42 27.11 22.17
CA ASN A 3 11.20 26.49 21.70
C ASN A 3 10.92 27.07 20.31
N GLY A 4 11.25 26.32 19.28
CA GLY A 4 10.80 26.61 17.92
C GLY A 4 9.27 26.55 17.92
N ASN A 5 8.66 27.74 17.85
CA ASN A 5 7.27 27.92 17.45
C ASN A 5 7.06 27.13 16.16
N ARG A 6 6.42 25.96 16.25
CA ARG A 6 5.78 25.37 15.07
C ARG A 6 4.55 26.23 14.85
N GLU A 7 4.64 27.12 13.87
CA GLU A 7 3.45 27.77 13.31
C GLU A 7 2.49 26.65 12.93
N ILE A 8 1.37 26.57 13.65
CA ILE A 8 0.26 25.70 13.29
C ILE A 8 -0.26 26.29 11.99
N GLY A 9 0.04 25.62 10.87
CA GLY A 9 -0.46 26.01 9.56
C GLY A 9 -1.97 26.08 9.60
N TYR A 10 -2.54 27.18 9.10
CA TYR A 10 -3.99 27.32 9.02
C TYR A 10 -4.57 26.25 8.07
N PRO A 11 -5.78 25.72 8.32
CA PRO A 11 -6.43 24.77 7.42
C PRO A 11 -6.48 25.28 5.97
N GLY A 12 -6.02 24.48 5.03
CA GLY A 12 -5.93 24.83 3.60
C GLY A 12 -4.67 25.62 3.21
N SER A 13 -3.74 25.85 4.16
CA SER A 13 -2.48 26.54 3.89
C SER A 13 -1.62 25.78 2.89
N ARG A 14 -1.56 24.44 2.99
CA ARG A 14 -0.70 23.61 2.11
C ARG A 14 -1.10 23.70 0.65
N HIS A 15 -2.40 23.66 0.37
CA HIS A 15 -2.91 23.77 -1.00
C HIS A 15 -2.64 25.16 -1.58
N VAL A 16 -2.90 26.21 -0.80
CA VAL A 16 -2.62 27.60 -1.19
C VAL A 16 -1.12 27.83 -1.41
N ASP A 17 -0.27 27.31 -0.53
CA ASP A 17 1.19 27.46 -0.61
C ASP A 17 1.77 26.70 -1.80
N MET A 18 1.23 25.52 -2.12
CA MET A 18 1.59 24.81 -3.34
C MET A 18 1.26 25.64 -4.59
N LYS A 19 0.02 26.15 -4.69
CA LYS A 19 -0.40 27.01 -5.81
C LYS A 19 0.46 28.28 -5.91
N ARG A 20 0.75 28.92 -4.78
CA ARG A 20 1.62 30.10 -4.71
C ARG A 20 3.03 29.76 -5.20
N SER A 21 3.61 28.67 -4.71
CA SER A 21 4.96 28.23 -5.09
C SER A 21 5.06 27.92 -6.57
N PHE A 22 4.04 27.27 -7.14
CA PHE A 22 3.96 27.04 -8.57
C PHE A 22 3.95 28.35 -9.37
N LYS A 23 3.08 29.31 -9.02
CA LYS A 23 3.03 30.61 -9.71
C LYS A 23 4.33 31.39 -9.61
N LEU A 24 4.99 31.36 -8.45
CA LEU A 24 6.30 31.97 -8.28
C LEU A 24 7.37 31.32 -9.16
N GLY A 25 7.38 29.98 -9.24
CA GLY A 25 8.28 29.23 -10.12
C GLY A 25 8.03 29.54 -11.60
N LEU A 26 6.76 29.57 -12.01
CA LEU A 26 6.36 29.90 -13.38
C LEU A 26 6.76 31.32 -13.76
N HIS A 27 6.49 32.30 -12.89
CA HIS A 27 6.90 33.68 -13.09
C HIS A 27 8.42 33.77 -13.23
N GLY A 28 9.18 33.09 -12.37
CA GLY A 28 10.64 33.03 -12.46
C GLY A 28 11.14 32.45 -13.79
N LEU A 29 10.47 31.43 -14.32
CA LEU A 29 10.84 30.79 -15.58
C LEU A 29 10.49 31.63 -16.81
N LEU A 30 9.34 32.30 -16.79
CA LEU A 30 8.78 33.00 -17.95
C LEU A 30 8.90 34.53 -17.86
N THR A 31 9.72 35.04 -16.94
CA THR A 31 10.00 36.48 -16.87
C THR A 31 10.56 36.98 -18.20
N THR A 32 9.92 38.01 -18.77
CA THR A 32 10.36 38.62 -20.02
C THR A 32 11.71 39.32 -19.85
N CYS A 33 12.62 39.15 -20.80
CA CYS A 33 13.85 39.96 -20.86
C CYS A 33 13.53 41.42 -21.24
N SER A 34 14.50 42.31 -21.02
CA SER A 34 14.34 43.72 -21.41
C SER A 34 14.29 43.89 -22.93
N LYS A 35 13.65 44.95 -23.42
CA LYS A 35 13.62 45.29 -24.87
C LYS A 35 15.05 45.42 -25.43
N GLU A 36 15.99 45.95 -24.65
CA GLU A 36 17.37 46.12 -25.08
C GLU A 36 18.07 44.77 -25.29
N GLU A 37 17.97 43.85 -24.34
CA GLU A 37 18.52 42.50 -24.45
C GLU A 37 17.89 41.73 -25.62
N PHE A 38 16.58 41.90 -25.81
CA PHE A 38 15.87 41.33 -26.94
C PHE A 38 16.41 41.85 -28.27
N CYS A 39 16.55 43.17 -28.44
CA CYS A 39 17.11 43.77 -29.65
C CYS A 39 18.55 43.29 -29.93
N LYS A 40 19.37 43.12 -28.88
CA LYS A 40 20.74 42.58 -28.99
C LYS A 40 20.77 41.15 -29.53
N ALA A 41 19.74 40.35 -29.27
CA ALA A 41 19.62 38.98 -29.80
C ALA A 41 19.25 38.93 -31.29
N PHE A 42 18.66 40.02 -31.83
CA PHE A 42 18.19 40.11 -33.21
C PHE A 42 18.85 41.26 -34.00
N PRO A 43 20.20 41.36 -34.06
CA PRO A 43 20.89 42.53 -34.59
C PRO A 43 20.75 42.70 -36.11
N LYS A 44 20.35 41.64 -36.83
CA LYS A 44 20.16 41.66 -38.29
C LYS A 44 18.82 42.25 -38.72
N PHE A 45 17.89 42.39 -37.79
CA PHE A 45 16.57 42.95 -38.06
C PHE A 45 16.61 44.47 -37.93
N SER A 46 15.81 45.15 -38.76
CA SER A 46 15.59 46.59 -38.60
C SER A 46 14.86 46.90 -37.29
N GLN A 47 14.93 48.15 -36.84
CA GLN A 47 14.26 48.59 -35.62
C GLN A 47 12.74 48.27 -35.64
N THR A 48 12.08 48.49 -36.77
CA THR A 48 10.65 48.21 -36.94
C THR A 48 10.33 46.72 -36.80
N GLU A 49 11.18 45.85 -37.35
CA GLU A 49 11.01 44.40 -37.24
C GLU A 49 11.27 43.91 -35.81
N GLN A 50 12.32 44.43 -35.16
CA GLN A 50 12.61 44.13 -33.75
C GLN A 50 11.45 44.52 -32.85
N GLU A 51 10.80 45.66 -33.09
CA GLU A 51 9.64 46.10 -32.32
C GLU A 51 8.42 45.20 -32.51
N ARG A 52 8.15 44.78 -33.75
CA ARG A 52 7.08 43.82 -34.02
C ARG A 52 7.37 42.47 -33.37
N LEU A 53 8.61 41.99 -33.46
CA LEU A 53 9.02 40.72 -32.88
C LEU A 53 8.99 40.74 -31.35
N HIS A 54 9.39 41.84 -30.72
CA HIS A 54 9.31 42.00 -29.26
C HIS A 54 7.85 42.00 -28.77
N ARG A 55 6.93 42.63 -29.51
CA ARG A 55 5.49 42.56 -29.20
C ARG A 55 4.95 41.13 -29.29
N LEU A 56 5.33 40.39 -30.34
CA LEU A 56 4.96 38.98 -30.49
C LEU A 56 5.57 38.12 -29.37
N TYR A 57 6.82 38.36 -28.99
CA TYR A 57 7.47 37.69 -27.87
C TYR A 57 6.70 37.87 -26.57
N ILE A 58 6.32 39.12 -26.22
CA ILE A 58 5.50 39.39 -25.03
C ILE A 58 4.17 38.64 -25.12
N GLN A 59 3.49 38.68 -26.28
CA GLN A 59 2.24 37.94 -26.47
C GLN A 59 2.41 36.44 -26.24
N VAL A 60 3.46 35.84 -26.81
CA VAL A 60 3.76 34.42 -26.60
C VAL A 60 4.00 34.12 -25.12
N ILE A 61 4.78 34.94 -24.43
CA ILE A 61 5.05 34.75 -23.00
C ILE A 61 3.78 34.86 -22.15
N VAL A 62 2.92 35.85 -22.42
CA VAL A 62 1.65 36.03 -21.70
C VAL A 62 0.71 34.86 -21.97
N SER A 63 0.56 34.44 -23.24
CA SER A 63 -0.27 33.29 -23.60
C SER A 63 0.26 31.99 -22.99
N LEU A 64 1.59 31.82 -22.91
CA LEU A 64 2.20 30.64 -22.32
C LEU A 64 2.00 30.60 -20.80
N HIS A 65 2.12 31.73 -20.10
CA HIS A 65 1.76 31.81 -18.68
C HIS A 65 0.33 31.35 -18.44
N GLN A 66 -0.62 31.92 -19.19
CA GLN A 66 -2.03 31.60 -19.02
C GLN A 66 -2.30 30.13 -19.29
N ASN A 67 -1.79 29.59 -20.40
CA ASN A 67 -2.00 28.19 -20.76
C ASN A 67 -1.46 27.22 -19.69
N ILE A 68 -0.24 27.48 -19.18
CA ILE A 68 0.35 26.64 -18.14
C ILE A 68 -0.42 26.76 -16.82
N GLU A 69 -0.88 27.95 -16.43
CA GLU A 69 -1.70 28.12 -15.23
C GLU A 69 -3.04 27.39 -15.35
N ASP A 70 -3.68 27.45 -16.51
CA ASP A 70 -4.95 26.78 -16.78
C ASP A 70 -4.80 25.25 -16.76
N GLU A 71 -3.78 24.70 -17.44
CA GLU A 71 -3.49 23.26 -17.42
C GLU A 71 -3.14 22.77 -16.01
N PHE A 72 -2.40 23.57 -15.23
CA PHE A 72 -2.09 23.23 -13.85
C PHE A 72 -3.32 23.19 -12.96
N GLU A 73 -4.27 24.12 -13.13
CA GLU A 73 -5.53 24.12 -12.39
C GLU A 73 -6.37 22.88 -12.74
N VAL A 74 -6.51 22.56 -14.03
CA VAL A 74 -7.20 21.33 -14.47
C VAL A 74 -6.57 20.10 -13.84
N LEU A 75 -5.23 20.00 -13.85
CA LEU A 75 -4.53 18.88 -13.22
C LEU A 75 -4.78 18.82 -11.70
N CYS A 76 -4.83 19.95 -11.02
CA CYS A 76 -5.14 20.00 -9.58
C CYS A 76 -6.56 19.48 -9.29
N GLU A 77 -7.53 19.86 -10.11
CA GLU A 77 -8.92 19.40 -10.01
C GLU A 77 -9.03 17.90 -10.30
N GLU A 78 -8.42 17.43 -11.40
CA GLU A 78 -8.45 16.02 -11.82
C GLU A 78 -7.82 15.10 -10.77
N THR A 79 -6.66 15.49 -10.23
CA THR A 79 -5.96 14.72 -9.21
C THR A 79 -6.56 14.87 -7.81
N LYS A 80 -7.46 15.84 -7.63
CA LYS A 80 -8.03 16.24 -6.33
C LYS A 80 -6.94 16.51 -5.29
N VAL A 81 -5.80 17.04 -5.73
CA VAL A 81 -4.63 17.26 -4.87
C VAL A 81 -4.95 18.21 -3.72
N GLY A 82 -5.82 19.20 -3.94
CA GLY A 82 -6.30 20.11 -2.90
C GLY A 82 -6.93 19.34 -1.74
N ASN A 83 -7.93 18.49 -2.03
CA ASN A 83 -8.60 17.67 -1.01
C ASN A 83 -7.63 16.74 -0.27
N VAL A 84 -6.65 16.18 -0.97
CA VAL A 84 -5.63 15.32 -0.36
C VAL A 84 -4.75 16.12 0.59
N LEU A 85 -4.30 17.31 0.20
CA LEU A 85 -3.51 18.19 1.05
C LEU A 85 -4.30 18.70 2.25
N ASP A 86 -5.59 19.02 2.07
CA ASP A 86 -6.48 19.40 3.16
C ASP A 86 -6.65 18.25 4.17
N THR A 87 -6.85 17.01 3.68
CA THR A 87 -6.93 15.81 4.54
C THR A 87 -5.61 15.58 5.31
N VAL A 88 -4.47 15.78 4.64
CA VAL A 88 -3.16 15.66 5.30
C VAL A 88 -2.99 16.73 6.39
N GLU A 89 -3.44 17.96 6.13
CA GLU A 89 -3.42 19.05 7.10
C GLU A 89 -4.27 18.69 8.34
N GLU A 90 -5.50 18.24 8.13
CA GLU A 90 -6.40 17.77 9.20
C GLU A 90 -5.76 16.65 10.03
N LEU A 91 -5.20 15.62 9.38
CA LEU A 91 -4.55 14.50 10.08
C LEU A 91 -3.31 14.94 10.88
N VAL A 92 -2.56 15.91 10.37
CA VAL A 92 -1.39 16.47 11.08
C VAL A 92 -1.84 17.30 12.27
N GLU A 93 -2.91 18.09 12.13
CA GLU A 93 -3.51 18.86 13.22
C GLU A 93 -4.06 17.93 14.31
N GLU A 94 -4.90 16.95 13.95
CA GLU A 94 -5.40 15.93 14.88
C GLU A 94 -4.26 15.23 15.62
N GLN A 95 -3.24 14.80 14.89
CA GLN A 95 -2.05 14.17 15.47
C GLN A 95 -1.32 15.10 16.45
N SER A 96 -1.25 16.39 16.16
CA SER A 96 -0.56 17.37 17.03
C SER A 96 -1.33 17.66 18.32
N LEU A 97 -2.65 17.50 18.29
CA LEU A 97 -3.54 17.76 19.42
C LEU A 97 -3.73 16.54 20.33
N ASP A 98 -3.45 15.33 19.86
CA ASP A 98 -3.52 14.10 20.65
C ASP A 98 -2.25 13.90 21.52
N PRO A 99 -2.31 14.16 22.84
CA PRO A 99 -1.15 14.03 23.72
C PRO A 99 -0.76 12.57 23.99
N LEU A 100 -1.65 11.63 23.64
CA LEU A 100 -1.43 10.19 23.75
C LEU A 100 -0.93 9.59 22.43
N TYR A 101 -0.81 10.40 21.37
CA TYR A 101 -0.33 9.93 20.09
C TYR A 101 1.09 9.43 20.23
N PRO A 102 1.34 8.11 20.05
CA PRO A 102 2.67 7.57 20.20
C PRO A 102 3.52 8.14 19.07
N ASP A 103 4.65 8.75 19.42
CA ASP A 103 5.67 9.14 18.45
C ASP A 103 5.95 7.92 17.56
N LYS A 104 5.77 8.03 16.23
CA LYS A 104 5.65 6.92 15.26
C LYS A 104 6.91 6.03 15.15
N THR A 105 7.86 6.18 16.05
CA THR A 105 9.00 5.31 16.26
C THR A 105 8.64 4.00 16.99
N ASN A 106 7.37 3.74 17.33
CA ASN A 106 6.94 2.50 17.98
C ASN A 106 6.64 1.32 17.02
N LEU A 107 7.47 1.15 15.98
CA LEU A 107 7.57 -0.10 15.20
C LEU A 107 7.64 -1.34 16.12
N LYS A 108 8.22 -1.15 17.31
CA LYS A 108 8.31 -2.13 18.39
C LYS A 108 6.95 -2.59 18.92
N ASP A 109 5.98 -1.70 19.06
CA ASP A 109 4.63 -2.04 19.56
C ASP A 109 3.87 -2.87 18.53
N VAL A 110 3.96 -2.47 17.24
CA VAL A 110 3.38 -3.25 16.13
C VAL A 110 4.02 -4.64 16.07
N ALA A 111 5.34 -4.72 16.19
CA ALA A 111 6.04 -6.00 16.23
C ALA A 111 5.62 -6.86 17.43
N GLN A 112 5.40 -6.26 18.60
CA GLN A 112 4.97 -6.96 19.80
C GLN A 112 3.54 -7.50 19.70
N VAL A 113 2.60 -6.70 19.17
CA VAL A 113 1.23 -7.15 18.92
C VAL A 113 1.21 -8.29 17.90
N LEU A 114 1.93 -8.12 16.78
CA LEU A 114 2.00 -9.14 15.72
C LEU A 114 2.65 -10.44 16.21
N SER A 115 3.71 -10.33 17.02
CA SER A 115 4.37 -11.48 17.66
C SER A 115 3.41 -12.24 18.58
N THR A 116 2.64 -11.52 19.40
CA THR A 116 1.67 -12.11 20.33
C THR A 116 0.56 -12.85 19.56
N LEU A 117 0.00 -12.23 18.52
CA LEU A 117 -1.01 -12.86 17.66
C LEU A 117 -0.49 -14.13 17.00
N LYS A 118 0.72 -14.07 16.42
CA LYS A 118 1.35 -15.24 15.77
C LYS A 118 1.61 -16.37 16.76
N LYS A 119 2.05 -16.06 17.99
CA LYS A 119 2.28 -17.06 19.03
C LYS A 119 0.99 -17.77 19.45
N ASN A 120 -0.08 -17.01 19.65
CA ASN A 120 -1.39 -17.57 19.99
C ASN A 120 -1.94 -18.47 18.88
N GLU A 121 -1.77 -18.06 17.62
CA GLU A 121 -2.20 -18.85 16.46
C GLU A 121 -1.41 -20.16 16.36
N ILE A 122 -0.08 -20.12 16.53
CA ILE A 122 0.75 -21.33 16.57
C ILE A 122 0.26 -22.27 17.67
N GLN A 123 0.01 -21.76 18.87
CA GLN A 123 -0.46 -22.58 19.99
C GLN A 123 -1.83 -23.23 19.70
N ASN A 124 -2.74 -22.50 19.06
CA ASN A 124 -4.04 -23.03 18.65
C ASN A 124 -3.90 -24.14 17.60
N LEU A 125 -3.10 -23.90 16.55
CA LEU A 125 -2.83 -24.88 15.49
C LEU A 125 -2.16 -26.14 16.03
N THR A 126 -1.18 -26.01 16.93
CA THR A 126 -0.53 -27.14 17.60
C THR A 126 -1.55 -27.97 18.39
N SER A 127 -2.44 -27.34 19.16
CA SER A 127 -3.46 -28.08 19.92
C SER A 127 -4.45 -28.83 19.01
N MET A 128 -4.84 -28.23 17.89
CA MET A 128 -5.70 -28.89 16.91
C MET A 128 -5.01 -30.09 16.26
N LEU A 129 -3.72 -29.94 15.93
CA LEU A 129 -2.91 -31.01 15.35
C LEU A 129 -2.79 -32.20 16.31
N GLU A 130 -2.42 -31.96 17.57
CA GLU A 130 -2.30 -33.01 18.60
C GLU A 130 -3.60 -33.80 18.78
N LYS A 131 -4.76 -33.11 18.80
CA LYS A 131 -6.08 -33.74 18.90
C LYS A 131 -6.36 -34.62 17.68
N SER A 132 -6.04 -34.13 16.48
CA SER A 132 -6.23 -34.88 15.23
C SER A 132 -5.34 -36.13 15.18
N GLU A 133 -4.07 -36.00 15.59
CA GLU A 133 -3.13 -37.13 15.64
C GLU A 133 -3.56 -38.21 16.64
N ALA A 134 -4.04 -37.80 17.82
CA ALA A 134 -4.57 -38.72 18.83
C ALA A 134 -5.78 -39.51 18.29
N GLN A 135 -6.72 -38.83 17.63
CA GLN A 135 -7.86 -39.47 16.99
C GLN A 135 -7.42 -40.45 15.88
N ASN A 136 -6.45 -40.05 15.06
CA ASN A 136 -5.93 -40.87 13.97
C ASN A 136 -5.27 -42.16 14.51
N LYS A 137 -4.54 -42.06 15.63
CA LYS A 137 -3.95 -43.23 16.31
C LYS A 137 -5.01 -44.23 16.79
N VAL A 138 -6.10 -43.73 17.37
CA VAL A 138 -7.24 -44.58 17.80
C VAL A 138 -7.87 -45.28 16.60
N LEU A 139 -8.13 -44.54 15.52
CA LEU A 139 -8.72 -45.10 14.30
C LEU A 139 -7.82 -46.17 13.67
N ARG A 140 -6.50 -45.92 13.58
CA ARG A 140 -5.53 -46.91 13.07
C ARG A 140 -5.54 -48.19 13.89
N SER A 141 -5.53 -48.07 15.22
CA SER A 141 -5.60 -49.23 16.13
C SER A 141 -6.90 -50.02 15.93
N ARG A 142 -8.03 -49.34 15.70
CA ARG A 142 -9.31 -49.99 15.42
C ARG A 142 -9.31 -50.74 14.08
N VAL A 143 -8.77 -50.12 13.03
CA VAL A 143 -8.65 -50.74 11.70
C VAL A 143 -7.76 -51.98 11.76
N GLU A 144 -6.63 -51.92 12.45
CA GLU A 144 -5.73 -53.07 12.64
C GLU A 144 -6.41 -54.22 13.39
N GLY A 145 -7.16 -53.92 14.45
CA GLY A 145 -7.95 -54.93 15.19
C GLY A 145 -8.96 -55.64 14.29
N LEU A 146 -9.75 -54.88 13.53
CA LEU A 146 -10.75 -55.43 12.60
C LEU A 146 -10.13 -56.28 11.49
N ARG A 147 -8.96 -55.87 10.97
CA ARG A 147 -8.20 -56.67 9.99
C ARG A 147 -7.78 -58.01 10.58
N LYS A 148 -7.28 -58.04 11.82
CA LYS A 148 -6.87 -59.28 12.50
C LYS A 148 -8.06 -60.20 12.78
N GLU A 149 -9.19 -59.64 13.21
CA GLU A 149 -10.44 -60.40 13.40
C GLU A 149 -10.91 -61.06 12.10
N THR A 150 -10.86 -60.32 10.99
CA THR A 150 -11.25 -60.82 9.67
C THR A 150 -10.31 -61.93 9.20
N GLN A 151 -9.00 -61.75 9.37
CA GLN A 151 -8.01 -62.77 9.04
C GLN A 151 -8.21 -64.06 9.86
N ASN A 152 -8.42 -63.94 11.17
CA ASN A 152 -8.71 -65.07 12.04
C ASN A 152 -10.02 -65.80 11.66
N ALA A 153 -11.03 -65.06 11.20
CA ALA A 153 -12.30 -65.64 10.76
C ALA A 153 -12.12 -66.45 9.47
N LEU A 154 -11.35 -65.93 8.51
CA LEU A 154 -11.01 -66.63 7.26
C LEU A 154 -10.22 -67.92 7.54
N GLU A 155 -9.20 -67.86 8.40
CA GLU A 155 -8.41 -69.04 8.78
C GLU A 155 -9.24 -70.11 9.51
N LYS A 156 -10.24 -69.71 10.29
CA LYS A 156 -11.18 -70.64 10.93
C LYS A 156 -12.07 -71.33 9.89
N ILE A 157 -12.60 -70.57 8.92
CA ILE A 157 -13.45 -71.11 7.84
C ILE A 157 -12.67 -72.12 7.00
N GLU A 158 -11.41 -71.85 6.67
CA GLU A 158 -10.56 -72.81 5.94
C GLU A 158 -10.33 -74.11 6.72
N LYS A 159 -10.17 -74.03 8.04
CA LYS A 159 -10.01 -75.20 8.92
C LYS A 159 -11.28 -76.03 9.05
N THR A 160 -12.45 -75.40 9.24
CA THR A 160 -13.74 -76.15 9.28
C THR A 160 -14.14 -76.70 7.91
N GLY A 161 -13.80 -76.02 6.81
CA GLY A 161 -13.96 -76.54 5.46
C GLY A 161 -13.06 -77.77 5.19
N GLY A 162 -11.85 -77.78 5.75
CA GLY A 162 -10.94 -78.93 5.71
C GLY A 162 -11.47 -80.16 6.46
N MET A 163 -12.06 -79.97 7.65
CA MET A 163 -12.62 -81.09 8.44
C MET A 163 -13.88 -81.71 7.81
N LEU A 164 -14.66 -80.95 7.04
CA LEU A 164 -15.83 -81.48 6.32
C LEU A 164 -15.45 -82.30 5.06
N ASN A 165 -14.25 -82.09 4.51
CA ASN A 165 -13.75 -82.87 3.37
C ASN A 165 -13.04 -84.17 3.78
N ASP A 166 -12.56 -84.28 5.01
CA ASP A 166 -11.88 -85.49 5.52
C ASP A 166 -12.87 -86.59 5.94
N GLY A 167 -14.15 -86.25 6.17
CA GLY A 167 -15.24 -87.21 6.41
C GLY A 167 -15.84 -87.84 5.14
N ARG A 168 -15.37 -87.47 3.93
CA ARG A 168 -15.82 -88.02 2.64
C ARG A 168 -14.75 -88.87 1.92
N ARG A 169 -13.72 -89.32 2.63
CA ARG A 169 -12.75 -90.32 2.15
C ARG A 169 -12.72 -91.49 3.13
N ASN A 170 -13.81 -92.25 3.19
CA ASN A 170 -13.85 -93.64 3.60
C ASN A 170 -15.29 -94.08 3.37
N ASP A 171 -15.60 -94.40 2.11
CA ASP A 171 -16.56 -95.41 1.66
C ASP A 171 -16.39 -95.59 0.14
#